data_AF-A0A9D4MHD6-F1
#
_entry.id   AF-A0A9D4MHD6-F1
#
_cell.length_a   1.000
_cell.length_b   1.000
_cell.length_c   1.000
_cell.angle_alpha   90.00
_cell.angle_beta   90.00
_cell.angle_gamma   90.00
#
_symmetry.space_group_name_H-M   'P 1'
#
loop_
_entity.id
_entity.type
_entity.pdbx_description
1 polymer ?
#
loop_
_entity_poly.entity_id
_entity_poly.type
_entity_poly.pdbx_seq_one_letter_code
_entity_poly.pdbx_strand_id
1 'polypeptide(L)' 'MVSKPGTNNKKLYSYVKCMKSDSSGAAPLKKDGTSHSDPSAKAEILNSQFSSVFTEEDVTNLPSMGPGH' A
#
# COMPACT_ATOMS: atom_id res chain seq x y z
N MET A 1 38.67 31.48 -26.08
CA MET A 1 38.76 30.02 -25.82
C MET A 1 39.01 29.90 -24.32
N VAL A 2 38.20 29.29 -23.46
CA VAL A 2 37.37 28.08 -23.48
C VAL A 2 36.19 28.30 -22.52
N SER A 3 34.97 27.98 -22.95
CA SER A 3 33.81 27.93 -22.05
C SER A 3 33.92 26.69 -21.15
N LYS A 4 33.95 26.92 -19.83
CA LYS A 4 34.03 25.89 -18.77
C LYS A 4 32.86 24.90 -18.90
N PRO A 5 33.10 23.57 -18.95
CA PRO A 5 32.02 22.59 -19.03
C PRO A 5 31.38 22.41 -17.66
N GLY A 6 30.43 23.28 -17.31
CA GLY A 6 29.53 23.08 -16.18
C GLY A 6 28.44 22.12 -16.59
N THR A 7 28.68 20.80 -16.49
CA THR A 7 27.67 19.79 -16.75
C THR A 7 26.49 20.01 -15.81
N ASN A 8 25.34 20.39 -16.38
CA ASN A 8 24.11 20.73 -15.68
C ASN A 8 23.41 19.49 -15.12
N ASN A 9 24.11 18.73 -14.27
CA ASN A 9 23.65 17.48 -13.68
C ASN A 9 22.40 17.65 -12.80
N LYS A 10 22.08 18.89 -12.39
CA LYS A 10 20.85 19.21 -11.66
C LYS A 10 19.58 18.86 -12.44
N LYS A 11 19.56 19.07 -13.76
CA LYS A 11 18.38 18.76 -14.58
C LYS A 11 18.19 17.25 -14.72
N LEU A 12 19.28 16.52 -14.99
CA LEU A 12 19.27 15.06 -15.05
C LEU A 12 18.91 14.44 -13.70
N TYR A 13 19.49 14.94 -12.60
CA TYR A 13 19.17 14.50 -11.24
C TYR A 13 17.70 14.75 -10.90
N SER A 14 17.17 15.93 -11.24
CA SER A 14 15.75 16.25 -11.04
C SER A 14 14.85 15.30 -11.84
N TYR A 15 15.20 15.00 -13.09
CA TYR A 15 14.44 14.09 -13.94
C TYR A 15 14.40 12.66 -13.36
N VAL A 16 15.57 12.11 -12.99
CA VAL A 16 15.67 10.78 -12.36
C VAL A 16 14.95 10.73 -11.01
N LYS A 17 15.01 11.82 -10.22
CA LYS A 17 14.30 11.94 -8.95
C LYS A 17 12.78 11.94 -9.17
N CYS A 18 12.28 12.69 -10.14
CA CYS A 18 10.85 12.74 -10.47
C CYS A 18 10.31 11.38 -10.92
N MET A 19 11.08 10.62 -11.72
CA MET A 19 10.71 9.24 -12.10
C MET A 19 10.63 8.29 -10.89
N LYS A 20 11.45 8.49 -9.87
CA LYS A 20 11.45 7.66 -8.64
C LYS A 20 10.34 8.04 -7.65
N SER A 21 9.81 9.26 -7.73
CA SER A 21 8.77 9.75 -6.83
C SER A 21 7.35 9.35 -7.24
N ASP A 22 7.17 8.64 -8.34
CA ASP A 22 5.86 8.12 -8.77
C ASP A 22 5.43 6.86 -7.99
N SER A 23 5.89 6.68 -6.74
CA SER A 23 5.27 5.73 -5.81
C SER A 23 3.98 6.33 -5.26
N SER A 24 3.04 6.63 -6.15
CA SER A 24 1.66 7.03 -5.84
C SER A 24 0.82 5.86 -5.31
N GLY A 25 1.36 4.64 -5.31
CA GLY A 25 0.71 3.47 -4.70
C GLY A 25 1.17 3.27 -3.27
N ALA A 26 0.24 3.43 -2.32
CA ALA A 26 0.27 3.02 -0.91
C ALA A 26 1.66 2.66 -0.32
N ALA A 27 2.08 3.42 0.71
CA ALA A 27 3.34 3.24 1.45
C ALA A 27 3.72 1.75 1.59
N PRO A 28 5.01 1.38 1.38
CA PRO A 28 5.44 -0.01 1.42
C PRO A 28 5.00 -0.63 2.75
N LEU A 29 4.11 -1.62 2.66
CA LEU A 29 3.63 -2.36 3.81
C LEU A 29 4.77 -3.24 4.29
N LYS A 30 5.14 -3.03 5.55
CA LYS A 30 6.29 -3.69 6.17
C LYS A 30 5.77 -4.77 7.12
N LYS A 31 6.17 -6.01 6.89
CA LYS A 31 5.88 -7.14 7.77
C LYS A 31 7.19 -7.89 8.03
N ASP A 32 7.48 -8.16 9.30
CA ASP A 32 8.71 -8.88 9.72
C ASP A 32 10.02 -8.29 9.17
N GLY A 33 10.08 -6.96 9.09
CA GLY A 33 11.26 -6.23 8.58
C GLY A 33 11.39 -6.18 7.06
N THR A 34 10.55 -6.90 6.31
CA THR A 34 10.56 -6.96 4.84
C THR A 34 9.51 -6.01 4.25
N SER A 35 9.88 -5.27 3.21
CA SER A 35 8.97 -4.38 2.49
C SER A 35 8.26 -5.12 1.37
N HIS A 36 6.93 -5.15 1.39
CA HIS A 36 6.12 -5.80 0.36
C HIS A 36 5.61 -4.76 -0.65
N SER A 37 5.96 -4.95 -1.92
CA SER A 37 5.49 -4.13 -3.05
C SER A 37 4.35 -4.78 -3.83
N ASP A 38 4.18 -6.09 -3.73
CA ASP A 38 3.15 -6.86 -4.42
C ASP A 38 1.75 -6.56 -3.88
N PRO A 39 0.74 -6.24 -4.72
CA PRO A 39 -0.61 -5.92 -4.28
C PRO A 39 -1.30 -7.03 -3.49
N SER A 40 -1.15 -8.30 -3.89
CA SER A 40 -1.77 -9.43 -3.21
C SER A 40 -1.17 -9.63 -1.82
N ALA A 41 0.16 -9.59 -1.72
CA ALA A 41 0.86 -9.65 -0.44
C ALA A 41 0.42 -8.50 0.49
N LYS A 42 0.24 -7.28 -0.04
CA LYS A 42 -0.27 -6.14 0.75
C LYS A 42 -1.66 -6.41 1.31
N ALA A 43 -2.57 -6.95 0.49
CA ALA A 43 -3.94 -7.25 0.90
C ALA A 43 -3.98 -8.32 2.00
N GLU A 44 -3.20 -9.39 1.87
CA GLU A 44 -3.10 -10.44 2.90
C GLU A 44 -2.55 -9.91 4.22
N ILE A 45 -1.54 -9.05 4.18
CA ILE A 45 -0.96 -8.41 5.37
C ILE A 45 -2.00 -7.55 6.07
N LEU A 46 -2.75 -6.73 5.32
CA LEU A 46 -3.82 -5.91 5.88
C LEU A 46 -4.91 -6.78 6.51
N ASN A 47 -5.39 -7.80 5.79
CA ASN A 47 -6.39 -8.73 6.31
C ASN A 47 -5.92 -9.38 7.62
N SER A 48 -4.66 -9.83 7.69
CA SER A 48 -4.08 -10.41 8.90
C SER A 48 -3.93 -9.42 10.06
N GLN A 49 -3.69 -8.13 9.79
CA GLN A 49 -3.57 -7.11 10.84
C GLN A 49 -4.93 -6.70 11.42
N PHE A 50 -5.96 -6.67 10.59
CA PHE A 50 -7.29 -6.21 10.97
C PHE A 50 -8.27 -7.34 11.25
N SER A 51 -7.92 -8.60 11.01
CA SER A 51 -8.80 -9.77 11.20
C SER A 51 -9.38 -9.84 12.61
N SER A 52 -8.59 -9.50 13.63
CA SER A 52 -9.03 -9.52 15.03
C SER A 52 -10.00 -8.39 15.41
N VAL A 53 -10.14 -7.34 14.59
CA VAL A 53 -11.04 -6.21 14.85
C VAL A 53 -12.48 -6.56 14.46
N PHE A 54 -12.66 -7.54 13.58
CA PHE A 54 -13.97 -8.02 13.19
C PHE A 54 -14.52 -8.94 14.28
N THR A 55 -15.72 -8.63 14.77
CA THR A 55 -16.44 -9.49 15.71
C THR A 55 -17.00 -10.70 14.98
N GLU A 56 -16.78 -11.90 15.50
CA GLU A 56 -17.50 -13.09 15.05
C GLU A 56 -18.97 -12.93 15.49
N GLU A 57 -19.85 -12.82 14.50
CA GLU A 57 -21.28 -12.73 14.74
C GLU A 57 -21.82 -14.10 15.15
N ASP A 58 -22.44 -14.15 16.33
CA ASP A 58 -23.11 -15.37 16.80
C ASP A 58 -24.41 -15.57 16.02
N VAL A 59 -24.31 -16.37 14.96
CA VAL A 59 -25.44 -16.73 14.10
C VAL A 59 -26.45 -17.66 14.80
N THR A 60 -26.15 -18.17 15.99
CA THR A 60 -27.05 -19.08 16.72
C THR A 60 -28.24 -18.36 17.34
N ASN A 61 -28.17 -17.03 17.49
CA ASN A 61 -29.22 -16.20 18.09
C ASN A 61 -29.81 -15.18 17.12
N LEU A 62 -29.73 -15.46 15.81
CA LEU A 62 -30.41 -14.63 14.81
C LEU A 62 -31.93 -14.78 14.98
N PRO A 63 -32.67 -13.66 15.11
CA PRO A 63 -34.12 -13.72 15.19
C PRO A 63 -34.66 -14.30 13.87
N SER A 64 -35.33 -15.44 13.96
CA SER A 64 -36.07 -16.02 12.83
C SER A 64 -37.10 -15.00 12.39
N MET A 65 -36.91 -14.40 11.21
CA MET A 65 -37.97 -13.66 10.53
C MET A 65 -39.07 -14.68 10.28
N GLY A 66 -40.11 -14.65 11.13
CA GLY A 66 -41.21 -15.62 11.09
C GLY A 66 -41.83 -15.69 9.69
N PRO A 67 -42.60 -16.74 9.38
CA PRO A 67 -43.21 -16.88 8.06
C PRO A 67 -43.99 -15.60 7.74
N GLY A 68 -43.57 -14.92 6.67
CA GLY A 68 -44.25 -13.73 6.16
C GLY A 68 -45.67 -14.12 5.78
N HIS A 69 -46.65 -13.48 6.42
CA HIS A 69 -48.07 -13.64 6.13
C HIS A 69 -48.48 -12.78 4.93
#